data_AF-A0A9D7FNT1-F1
#
_entry.id   AF-A0A9D7FNT1-F1
#
_cell.length_a   1.000
_cell.length_b   1.000
_cell.length_c   1.000
_cell.angle_alpha   90.00
_cell.angle_beta   90.00
_cell.angle_gamma   90.00
#
_symmetry.space_group_name_H-M   'P 1'
#
loop_
_entity.id
_entity.type
_entity.pdbx_description
1 polymer ?
#
loop_
_entity_poly.entity_id
_entity_poly.type
_entity_poly.pdbx_seq_one_letter_code
_entity_poly.pdbx_strand_id
1 'polypeptide(L)'
;MASPSPLVIALVNGVIPEVVRVLTVVPMGRLFDRMNFIHLRIFINLFLLGYQVVFFTSTSFLGLCLGAIMLGVGNAGGSVAWSLWVTRYATAENTARYMAIHTFFTGLRGIVAPYFGYWLASLGSIRTAAWVSSGMIAASCGVLLLLERRSLKGDSRLSDLELAPEPEE
;
A
#
# COMPACT_ATOMS: atom_id res chain seq x y z
N MET A 1 13.38 1.12 32.81
CA MET A 1 13.34 1.79 31.49
C MET A 1 12.27 2.88 31.60
N ALA A 2 12.63 4.16 31.54
CA ALA A 2 11.63 5.23 31.65
C ALA A 2 10.65 5.12 30.47
N SER A 3 9.34 5.19 30.75
CA SER A 3 8.32 5.24 29.71
C SER A 3 8.59 6.44 28.80
N PRO A 4 8.54 6.29 27.46
CA PRO A 4 8.75 7.41 26.55
C PRO A 4 7.78 8.55 26.87
N SER A 5 8.25 9.79 26.77
CA SER A 5 7.41 10.94 27.10
C SER A 5 6.19 10.98 26.18
N PRO A 6 5.01 11.40 26.67
CA PRO A 6 3.81 11.51 25.84
C PRO A 6 4.03 12.35 24.58
N LEU A 7 4.88 13.39 24.68
CA LEU A 7 5.27 14.24 23.56
C LEU A 7 5.99 13.44 22.46
N VAL A 8 6.93 12.57 22.82
CA VAL A 8 7.66 11.73 21.85
C VAL A 8 6.70 10.79 21.14
N ILE A 9 5.77 10.17 21.86
CA ILE A 9 4.76 9.27 21.29
C ILE A 9 3.87 10.01 20.28
N ALA A 10 3.38 11.20 20.64
CA ALA A 10 2.55 12.03 19.76
C ALA A 10 3.33 12.50 18.52
N LEU A 11 4.60 12.83 18.69
CA LEU A 11 5.48 13.28 17.62
C LEU A 11 5.68 12.17 16.56
N VAL A 12 6.07 10.96 16.98
CA VAL A 12 6.43 9.88 16.05
C VAL A 12 5.21 9.17 15.45
N ASN A 13 4.07 9.10 16.16
CA ASN A 13 2.88 8.41 15.66
C ASN A 13 1.91 9.34 14.91
N GLY A 14 1.95 10.65 15.17
CA GLY A 14 0.98 11.61 14.64
C GLY A 14 1.63 12.72 13.83
N VAL A 15 2.43 13.55 14.49
CA VAL A 15 2.90 14.82 13.87
C VAL A 15 3.82 14.58 12.68
N ILE A 16 4.89 13.80 12.85
CA ILE A 16 5.84 13.50 11.77
C ILE A 16 5.16 12.87 10.55
N PRO A 17 4.40 11.75 10.67
CA PRO A 17 3.81 11.12 9.49
C PRO A 17 2.79 12.02 8.79
N GLU A 18 2.00 12.81 9.53
CA GLU A 18 1.01 13.69 8.92
C GLU A 18 1.63 14.91 8.23
N VAL A 19 2.67 15.52 8.81
CA VAL A 19 3.42 16.59 8.13
C VAL A 19 4.03 16.06 6.83
N VAL A 20 4.69 14.90 6.88
CA VAL A 20 5.24 14.26 5.68
C VAL A 20 4.13 13.94 4.68
N ARG A 21 2.98 13.44 5.13
CA ARG A 21 1.84 13.14 4.26
C ARG A 21 1.38 14.39 3.50
N VAL A 22 1.20 15.51 4.19
CA VAL A 22 0.79 16.79 3.57
C VAL A 22 1.83 17.25 2.56
N LEU A 23 3.12 17.20 2.89
CA LEU A 23 4.19 17.62 1.98
C LEU A 23 4.32 16.72 0.74
N THR A 24 3.95 15.44 0.86
CA THR A 24 4.19 14.44 -0.19
C THR A 24 2.95 14.08 -1.01
N VAL A 25 1.73 14.47 -0.59
CA VAL A 25 0.49 14.13 -1.31
C VAL A 25 0.46 14.67 -2.74
N VAL A 26 0.95 15.90 -2.96
CA VAL A 26 0.99 16.50 -4.31
C VAL A 26 2.00 15.78 -5.22
N PRO A 27 3.25 15.54 -4.81
CA PRO A 27 4.17 14.66 -5.55
C PRO A 27 3.57 13.28 -5.86
N MET A 28 2.87 12.65 -4.91
CA MET A 28 2.23 11.35 -5.11
C MET A 28 1.08 11.40 -6.11
N GLY A 29 0.29 12.47 -6.14
CA GLY A 29 -0.72 12.71 -7.18
C GLY A 29 -0.11 12.79 -8.57
N ARG A 30 0.96 13.58 -8.72
CA ARG A 30 1.72 13.67 -9.98
C ARG A 30 2.33 12.34 -10.44
N LEU A 31 2.69 11.49 -9.48
CA LEU A 31 3.21 10.16 -9.73
C LEU A 31 2.09 9.20 -10.15
N PHE A 32 0.91 9.31 -9.53
CA PHE A 32 -0.29 8.56 -9.90
C PHE A 32 -0.71 8.83 -11.35
N ASP A 33 -0.59 10.07 -11.83
CA ASP A 33 -0.96 10.43 -13.20
C ASP A 33 -0.03 9.77 -14.24
N ARG A 34 1.25 9.61 -13.91
CA ARG A 34 2.31 9.19 -14.83
C ARG A 34 2.64 7.69 -14.80
N MET A 35 2.42 7.01 -13.68
CA MET A 35 2.78 5.59 -13.54
C MET A 35 1.60 4.65 -13.78
N ASN A 36 1.90 3.43 -14.21
CA ASN A 36 0.94 2.33 -14.14
C ASN A 36 0.48 2.15 -12.68
N PHE A 37 -0.82 1.91 -12.49
CA PHE A 37 -1.42 1.81 -11.17
C PHE A 37 -0.84 0.65 -10.32
N ILE A 38 -0.50 -0.49 -10.94
CA ILE A 38 0.11 -1.64 -10.25
C ILE A 38 1.49 -1.25 -9.71
N HIS A 39 2.32 -0.64 -10.55
CA HIS A 39 3.64 -0.13 -10.15
C HIS A 39 3.53 0.90 -9.03
N LEU A 40 2.57 1.83 -9.10
CA LEU A 40 2.30 2.79 -8.04
C LEU A 40 1.92 2.09 -6.73
N ARG A 41 1.07 1.05 -6.77
CA ARG A 41 0.70 0.30 -5.56
C ARG A 41 1.87 -0.44 -4.95
N ILE A 42 2.74 -1.04 -5.76
CA ILE A 42 3.98 -1.66 -5.28
C ILE A 42 4.87 -0.60 -4.62
N PHE A 43 5.10 0.53 -5.29
CA PHE A 43 5.88 1.64 -4.75
C PHE A 43 5.37 2.11 -3.37
N ILE A 44 4.06 2.35 -3.24
CA ILE A 44 3.43 2.70 -1.95
C ILE A 44 3.65 1.61 -0.91
N ASN A 45 3.43 0.35 -1.28
CA ASN A 45 3.58 -0.78 -0.38
C ASN A 45 5.03 -0.94 0.11
N LEU A 46 6.04 -0.58 -0.68
CA LEU A 46 7.44 -0.60 -0.25
C LEU A 46 7.72 0.41 0.87
N PHE A 47 7.09 1.59 0.85
CA PHE A 47 7.18 2.54 1.97
C PHE A 47 6.49 2.00 3.22
N LEU A 48 5.30 1.39 3.07
CA LEU A 48 4.59 0.79 4.21
C LEU A 48 5.35 -0.41 4.80
N LEU A 49 5.96 -1.24 3.93
CA LEU A 49 6.83 -2.34 4.33
C LEU A 49 8.05 -1.81 5.09
N GLY A 50 8.71 -0.79 4.54
CA GLY A 50 9.86 -0.15 5.16
C GLY A 50 9.51 0.47 6.52
N TYR A 51 8.37 1.15 6.65
CA TYR A 51 7.84 1.59 7.94
C TYR A 51 7.71 0.42 8.92
N GLN A 52 7.05 -0.67 8.49
CA GLN A 52 6.78 -1.81 9.36
C GLN A 52 8.07 -2.47 9.87
N VAL A 53 9.09 -2.55 9.03
CA VAL A 53 10.41 -3.08 9.39
C VAL A 53 11.16 -2.08 10.27
N VAL A 54 11.32 -0.84 9.84
CA VAL A 54 12.18 0.15 10.51
C VAL A 54 11.60 0.58 11.86
N PHE A 55 10.31 0.93 11.92
CA PHE A 55 9.69 1.48 13.13
C PHE A 55 9.61 0.44 14.26
N PHE A 56 9.20 -0.78 13.94
CA PHE A 56 8.97 -1.82 14.96
C PHE A 56 10.23 -2.64 15.32
N THR A 57 11.33 -2.46 14.57
CA THR A 57 12.60 -3.10 14.92
C THR A 57 13.61 -2.16 15.56
N SER A 58 13.54 -0.85 15.28
CA SER A 58 14.44 0.16 15.81
C SER A 58 14.35 0.30 17.33
N THR A 59 15.48 0.59 17.95
CA THR A 59 15.62 0.98 19.36
C THR A 59 16.01 2.44 19.53
N SER A 60 16.30 3.15 18.42
CA SER A 60 16.73 4.55 18.42
C SER A 60 15.61 5.49 18.00
N PHE A 61 15.61 6.70 18.56
CA PHE A 61 14.67 7.76 18.19
C PHE A 61 14.75 8.12 16.70
N LEU A 62 15.96 8.14 16.13
CA LEU A 62 16.15 8.39 14.70
C LEU A 62 15.49 7.32 13.83
N GLY A 63 15.59 6.04 14.20
CA GLY A 63 14.91 4.99 13.45
C GLY A 63 13.39 5.06 13.58
N LEU A 64 12.85 5.48 14.74
CA LEU A 64 11.41 5.74 14.86
C LEU A 64 10.96 6.90 13.96
N CYS A 65 11.74 7.98 13.90
CA CYS A 65 11.48 9.10 13.01
C CYS A 65 11.54 8.67 11.53
N LEU A 66 12.54 7.88 11.15
CA LEU A 66 12.66 7.35 9.78
C LEU A 66 11.44 6.50 9.41
N GLY A 67 11.03 5.57 10.29
CA GLY A 67 9.81 4.79 10.08
C GLY A 67 8.57 5.69 9.94
N ALA A 68 8.41 6.68 10.80
CA ALA A 68 7.31 7.63 10.75
C ALA A 68 7.27 8.43 9.43
N ILE A 69 8.44 8.83 8.91
CA ILE A 69 8.56 9.47 7.59
C ILE A 69 8.08 8.50 6.50
N MET A 70 8.53 7.25 6.52
CA MET A 70 8.10 6.23 5.55
C MET A 70 6.58 6.00 5.59
N LEU A 71 6.00 5.97 6.79
CA LEU A 71 4.55 5.90 6.98
C LEU A 71 3.84 7.10 6.34
N GLY A 72 4.34 8.32 6.55
CA GLY A 72 3.78 9.53 5.95
C GLY A 72 3.77 9.49 4.42
N VAL A 73 4.88 9.09 3.80
CA VAL A 73 4.99 8.94 2.33
C VAL A 73 4.03 7.85 1.83
N GLY A 74 4.02 6.69 2.49
CA GLY A 74 3.14 5.58 2.16
C GLY A 74 1.66 5.96 2.28
N ASN A 75 1.28 6.69 3.32
CA ASN A 75 -0.08 7.18 3.53
C ASN A 75 -0.47 8.25 2.52
N ALA A 76 0.45 9.12 2.10
CA ALA A 76 0.20 10.09 1.05
C ALA A 76 -0.17 9.39 -0.26
N GLY A 77 0.69 8.49 -0.74
CA GLY A 77 0.41 7.74 -1.96
C GLY A 77 -0.81 6.83 -1.82
N GLY A 78 -0.98 6.20 -0.66
CA GLY A 78 -2.15 5.41 -0.32
C GLY A 78 -3.46 6.19 -0.40
N SER A 79 -3.48 7.43 0.10
CA SER A 79 -4.67 8.30 0.07
C SER A 79 -5.05 8.73 -1.36
N VAL A 80 -4.06 9.05 -2.18
CA VAL A 80 -4.24 9.36 -3.61
C VAL A 80 -4.79 8.13 -4.34
N ALA A 81 -4.12 6.98 -4.17
CA ALA A 81 -4.57 5.73 -4.80
C ALA A 81 -5.96 5.33 -4.34
N TRP A 82 -6.28 5.41 -3.04
CA TRP A 82 -7.60 5.06 -2.50
C TRP A 82 -8.73 5.94 -3.07
N SER A 83 -8.45 7.23 -3.33
CA SER A 83 -9.45 8.17 -3.84
C SER A 83 -9.61 8.08 -5.36
N LEU A 84 -8.52 7.79 -6.09
CA LEU A 84 -8.49 7.92 -7.55
C LEU A 84 -8.40 6.59 -8.31
N TRP A 85 -8.12 5.45 -7.66
CA TRP A 85 -7.94 4.18 -8.39
C TRP A 85 -9.11 3.84 -9.31
N VAL A 86 -10.35 4.16 -8.89
CA VAL A 86 -11.56 3.81 -9.64
C VAL A 86 -11.58 4.43 -11.02
N THR A 87 -10.94 5.59 -11.21
CA THR A 87 -10.86 6.27 -12.52
C THR A 87 -10.00 5.50 -13.53
N ARG A 88 -9.15 4.57 -13.07
CA ARG A 88 -8.32 3.70 -13.92
C ARG A 88 -9.02 2.40 -14.31
N TYR A 89 -10.10 2.00 -13.63
CA TYR A 89 -10.70 0.67 -13.78
C TYR A 89 -12.20 0.65 -14.05
N ALA A 90 -12.95 1.67 -13.65
CA ALA A 90 -14.39 1.72 -13.84
C ALA A 90 -14.76 2.80 -14.87
N THR A 91 -15.79 2.51 -15.66
CA THR A 91 -16.48 3.54 -16.42
C THR A 91 -17.22 4.50 -15.48
N ALA A 92 -17.55 5.71 -15.95
CA ALA A 92 -18.23 6.72 -15.14
C ALA A 92 -19.53 6.20 -14.50
N GLU A 93 -20.34 5.44 -15.26
CA GLU A 93 -21.59 4.83 -14.79
C GLU A 93 -21.38 3.78 -13.69
N ASN A 94 -20.28 3.02 -13.74
CA ASN A 94 -19.99 1.94 -12.82
C ASN A 94 -19.17 2.37 -11.60
N THR A 95 -18.70 3.62 -11.56
CA THR A 95 -17.80 4.13 -10.51
C THR A 95 -18.41 3.95 -9.12
N ALA A 96 -19.69 4.29 -8.94
CA ALA A 96 -20.38 4.12 -7.65
C ALA A 96 -20.44 2.65 -7.20
N ARG A 97 -20.68 1.72 -8.12
CA ARG A 97 -20.72 0.27 -7.82
C ARG A 97 -19.35 -0.25 -7.39
N TYR A 98 -18.29 0.13 -8.08
CA TYR A 98 -16.92 -0.25 -7.73
C TYR A 98 -16.50 0.33 -6.37
N MET A 99 -16.81 1.61 -6.12
CA MET A 99 -16.50 2.25 -4.83
C MET A 99 -17.31 1.64 -3.68
N ALA A 100 -18.57 1.25 -3.89
CA ALA A 100 -19.37 0.59 -2.87
C ALA A 100 -18.74 -0.76 -2.43
N ILE A 101 -18.34 -1.59 -3.38
CA ILE A 101 -17.67 -2.88 -3.11
C ILE A 101 -16.33 -2.65 -2.38
N HIS A 102 -15.52 -1.73 -2.89
CA HIS A 102 -14.23 -1.38 -2.27
C HIS A 102 -14.39 -0.86 -0.85
N THR A 103 -15.38 0.01 -0.61
CA THR A 103 -15.65 0.58 0.71
C THR A 103 -16.18 -0.48 1.67
N PHE A 104 -17.04 -1.39 1.21
CA PHE A 104 -17.52 -2.53 2.01
C PHE A 104 -16.36 -3.41 2.49
N PHE A 105 -15.47 -3.84 1.60
CA PHE A 105 -14.30 -4.64 1.98
C PHE A 105 -13.30 -3.86 2.83
N THR A 106 -13.16 -2.55 2.60
CA THR A 106 -12.36 -1.68 3.46
C THR A 106 -12.93 -1.62 4.89
N GLY A 107 -14.25 -1.53 5.02
CA GLY A 107 -14.95 -1.55 6.30
C GLY A 107 -14.82 -2.90 7.01
N LEU A 108 -15.03 -4.00 6.30
CA LEU A 108 -14.83 -5.36 6.83
C LEU A 108 -13.39 -5.55 7.34
N ARG A 109 -12.39 -5.12 6.57
CA ARG A 109 -10.99 -5.09 7.01
C ARG A 109 -10.81 -4.22 8.25
N GLY A 110 -11.43 -3.04 8.31
CA GLY A 110 -11.36 -2.12 9.44
C GLY A 110 -11.92 -2.71 10.73
N ILE A 111 -12.91 -3.59 10.63
CA ILE A 111 -13.45 -4.34 11.78
C ILE A 111 -12.51 -5.49 12.15
N VAL A 112 -12.08 -6.31 11.19
CA VAL A 112 -11.34 -7.56 11.48
C VAL A 112 -9.88 -7.31 11.87
N ALA A 113 -9.20 -6.36 11.21
CA ALA A 113 -7.76 -6.18 11.33
C ALA A 113 -7.28 -5.81 12.75
N PRO A 114 -7.96 -4.93 13.53
CA PRO A 114 -7.55 -4.64 14.90
C PRO A 114 -7.55 -5.88 15.79
N TYR A 115 -8.63 -6.68 15.77
CA TYR A 115 -8.72 -7.91 16.57
C TYR A 115 -7.65 -8.92 16.16
N PHE A 116 -7.45 -9.12 14.85
CA PHE A 116 -6.41 -10.00 14.35
C PHE A 116 -5.00 -9.53 14.77
N GLY A 117 -4.75 -8.22 14.71
CA GLY A 117 -3.48 -7.62 15.14
C GLY A 117 -3.21 -7.80 16.63
N TYR A 118 -4.21 -7.56 17.50
CA TYR A 118 -4.09 -7.78 18.93
C TYR A 118 -3.91 -9.26 19.28
N TRP A 119 -4.68 -10.14 18.64
CA TRP A 119 -4.51 -11.58 18.79
C TRP A 119 -3.08 -12.01 18.43
N LEU A 120 -2.56 -11.55 17.29
CA LEU A 120 -1.21 -11.87 16.86
C LEU A 120 -0.13 -11.31 17.80
N ALA A 121 -0.34 -10.10 18.32
CA ALA A 121 0.53 -9.52 19.33
C ALA A 121 0.49 -10.32 20.66
N SER A 122 -0.65 -10.91 21.01
CA SER A 122 -0.81 -11.74 22.21
C SER A 122 -0.09 -13.09 22.13
N LEU A 123 0.12 -13.62 20.92
CA LEU A 123 0.86 -14.86 20.71
C LEU A 123 2.39 -14.68 20.85
N GLY A 124 2.87 -13.45 20.94
CA GLY A 124 4.29 -13.17 21.04
C GLY A 124 4.55 -11.72 21.43
N SER A 125 5.13 -10.96 20.49
CA SER A 125 5.43 -9.54 20.72
C SER A 125 4.88 -8.69 19.58
N ILE A 126 4.82 -7.38 19.82
CA ILE A 126 4.50 -6.41 18.76
C ILE A 126 5.43 -6.53 17.55
N ARG A 127 6.67 -6.97 17.76
CA ARG A 127 7.65 -7.23 16.69
C ARG A 127 7.25 -8.43 15.83
N THR A 128 6.70 -9.49 16.44
CA THR A 128 6.15 -10.64 15.71
C THR A 128 4.99 -10.19 14.81
N ALA A 129 4.07 -9.39 15.34
CA ALA A 129 2.95 -8.86 14.57
C ALA A 129 3.43 -7.97 13.40
N ALA A 130 4.48 -7.17 13.62
CA ALA A 130 5.09 -6.36 12.58
C ALA A 130 5.74 -7.19 11.47
N TRP A 131 6.44 -8.28 11.82
CA TRP A 131 7.04 -9.17 10.82
C TRP A 131 6.01 -9.91 9.98
N VAL A 132 4.93 -10.40 10.59
CA VAL A 132 3.84 -11.03 9.85
C VAL A 132 3.17 -10.02 8.91
N SER A 133 2.91 -8.80 9.40
CA SER A 133 2.35 -7.72 8.58
C SER A 133 3.27 -7.35 7.42
N SER A 134 4.59 -7.31 7.65
CA SER A 134 5.61 -7.12 6.63
C SER A 134 5.57 -8.24 5.57
N GLY A 135 5.44 -9.49 6.01
CA GLY A 135 5.27 -10.65 5.14
C GLY A 135 4.01 -10.57 4.28
N MET A 136 2.89 -10.13 4.85
CA MET A 136 1.63 -9.92 4.10
C MET A 136 1.76 -8.82 3.05
N ILE A 137 2.45 -7.70 3.37
CA ILE A 137 2.72 -6.63 2.41
C ILE A 137 3.63 -7.13 1.29
N ALA A 138 4.69 -7.87 1.61
CA ALA A 138 5.60 -8.45 0.62
C ALA A 138 4.87 -9.45 -0.30
N ALA A 139 4.02 -10.31 0.26
CA ALA A 139 3.18 -11.22 -0.51
C ALA A 139 2.21 -10.45 -1.43
N SER A 140 1.60 -9.36 -0.96
CA SER A 140 0.77 -8.48 -1.79
C SER A 140 1.54 -7.91 -2.97
N CYS A 141 2.77 -7.42 -2.77
CA CYS A 141 3.63 -6.97 -3.86
C CYS A 141 3.94 -8.11 -4.85
N GLY A 142 4.21 -9.32 -4.36
CA GLY A 142 4.41 -10.49 -5.21
C GLY A 142 3.21 -10.81 -6.09
N VAL A 143 2.00 -10.82 -5.52
CA VAL A 143 0.75 -11.02 -6.26
C VAL A 143 0.56 -9.94 -7.32
N LEU A 144 0.79 -8.67 -6.99
CA LEU A 144 0.68 -7.55 -7.94
C LEU A 144 1.65 -7.71 -9.13
N LEU A 145 2.90 -8.09 -8.87
CA LEU A 145 3.89 -8.37 -9.91
C LEU A 145 3.49 -9.57 -10.80
N LEU A 146 2.89 -10.61 -10.21
CA LEU A 146 2.39 -11.76 -10.96
C LEU A 146 1.23 -11.37 -11.88
N LEU A 147 0.32 -10.52 -11.41
CA LEU A 147 -0.80 -10.02 -12.21
C LEU A 147 -0.31 -9.18 -13.39
N GLU A 148 0.65 -8.30 -13.17
CA GLU A 148 1.23 -7.48 -14.23
C GLU A 148 1.92 -8.34 -15.30
N ARG A 149 2.74 -9.32 -14.89
CA ARG A 149 3.38 -10.27 -15.82
C ARG A 149 2.36 -11.05 -16.65
N ARG A 150 1.23 -11.42 -16.05
CA ARG A 150 0.14 -12.12 -16.75
C ARG A 150 -0.56 -11.21 -17.75
N SER A 151 -0.79 -9.94 -17.39
CA SER A 151 -1.37 -8.94 -18.29
C SER A 151 -0.51 -8.73 -19.53
N LEU A 152 0.79 -8.46 -19.34
CA LEU A 152 1.72 -8.22 -20.46
C LEU A 152 1.83 -9.42 -21.41
N LYS A 153 1.81 -10.65 -20.87
CA LYS A 153 1.83 -11.88 -21.67
C LYS A 153 0.51 -12.14 -22.41
N GLY A 154 -0.61 -11.64 -21.87
CA GLY A 154 -1.91 -11.70 -22.54
C GLY A 154 -1.91 -10.81 -23.79
N ASP A 155 -1.48 -9.55 -23.62
CA ASP A 155 -1.44 -8.57 -24.71
C ASP A 155 -0.50 -9.01 -25.84
N SER A 156 0.69 -9.54 -25.51
CA SER A 156 1.63 -10.04 -26.53
C SER A 156 1.05 -11.20 -27.34
N ARG A 157 0.28 -12.10 -26.70
CA ARG A 157 -0.34 -13.23 -27.40
C ARG A 157 -1.46 -12.79 -28.35
N LEU A 158 -2.20 -11.74 -28.00
CA LEU A 158 -3.26 -11.21 -28.86
C LEU A 158 -2.66 -10.54 -30.09
N SER A 159 -1.59 -9.75 -29.93
CA SER A 159 -0.88 -9.18 -31.08
C SER A 159 -0.29 -10.25 -32.00
N ASP A 160 0.22 -11.35 -31.44
CA ASP A 160 0.74 -12.47 -32.23
C ASP A 160 -0.36 -13.17 -33.07
N LEU A 161 -1.60 -13.23 -32.56
CA LEU A 161 -2.74 -13.83 -33.27
C LEU A 161 -3.31 -12.89 -34.35
N GLU A 162 -3.35 -11.58 -34.12
CA GLU A 162 -3.77 -10.59 -35.13
C GLU A 162 -2.79 -10.48 -36.31
N LEU A 163 -1.51 -10.79 -36.07
CA LEU A 163 -0.45 -10.78 -37.08
C LEU A 163 -0.25 -12.14 -37.77
N ALA A 164 -1.00 -13.17 -37.38
CA ALA A 164 -0.90 -14.48 -38.02
C ALA A 164 -1.46 -14.40 -39.46
N PRO A 165 -0.72 -14.88 -40.48
CA PRO A 165 -1.22 -14.87 -41.85
C PRO A 165 -2.50 -15.70 -41.94
N GLU A 166 -3.53 -15.15 -42.60
CA GLU A 166 -4.75 -15.91 -42.89
C GLU A 166 -4.38 -17.17 -43.71
N PRO A 167 -4.97 -18.32 -43.41
CA PRO A 167 -4.69 -19.54 -44.16
C PRO A 167 -5.06 -19.31 -45.64
N GLU A 168 -4.11 -19.56 -46.55
CA GLU A 168 -4.36 -19.56 -47.99
C GLU A 168 -5.40 -20.67 -48.30
N GLU A 169 -6.60 -20.25 -48.74
CA GLU A 169 -7.67 -21.13 -49.23
C GLU A 169 -7.31 -21.83 -50.55
#